data_AF-A0AAJ3PM91-F1
#
_entry.id   AF-A0AAJ3PM91-F1
#
_cell.length_a   1.000
_cell.length_b   1.000
_cell.length_c   1.000
_cell.angle_alpha   90.00
_cell.angle_beta   90.00
_cell.angle_gamma   90.00
#
_symmetry.space_group_name_H-M   'P 1'
#
loop_
_entity.id
_entity.type
_entity.pdbx_description
1 polymer ?
#
loop_
_entity_poly.entity_id
_entity_poly.type
_entity_poly.pdbx_seq_one_letter_code
_entity_poly.pdbx_strand_id
1 'polypeptide(L)'
;MDITVGAVGRASLSDWEQECCGDPIAVGEVHELILLPSRGVSQAGPLASAGWVVTHHDDGSPAGSIPLRRVRAVVRAAHEVWPSGRLAEIDRVPGHADLTILEPEEATGLGLGEVVYVGAYEPVLPETPRPDEWLLDLEILEDLGPHTW
;
A
#
# COMPACT_ATOMS: atom_id res chain seq x y z
N MET A 1 -3.13 18.56 3.88
CA MET A 1 -4.36 19.03 3.20
C MET A 1 -5.55 18.53 4.00
N ASP A 2 -6.67 19.23 4.04
CA ASP A 2 -7.84 18.75 4.79
C ASP A 2 -8.50 17.57 4.05
N ILE A 3 -9.01 16.60 4.80
CA ILE A 3 -9.70 15.42 4.27
C ILE A 3 -11.19 15.72 4.32
N THR A 4 -11.76 16.15 3.20
CA THR A 4 -13.16 16.55 3.07
C THR A 4 -13.75 16.08 1.74
N VAL A 5 -15.07 15.96 1.68
CA VAL A 5 -15.79 15.60 0.45
C VAL A 5 -15.49 16.61 -0.68
N GLY A 6 -15.23 16.10 -1.87
CA GLY A 6 -14.87 16.86 -3.07
C GLY A 6 -13.40 17.29 -3.13
N ALA A 7 -12.60 16.99 -2.11
CA ALA A 7 -11.17 17.29 -2.15
C ALA A 7 -10.47 16.38 -3.17
N VAL A 8 -9.65 16.99 -4.03
CA VAL A 8 -8.77 16.30 -4.97
C VAL A 8 -7.34 16.49 -4.50
N GLY A 9 -6.61 15.40 -4.31
CA GLY A 9 -5.27 15.46 -3.76
C GLY A 9 -4.51 14.16 -3.96
N ARG A 10 -3.22 14.22 -3.66
CA ARG A 10 -2.32 13.07 -3.76
C ARG A 10 -2.15 12.42 -2.39
N ALA A 11 -2.30 11.11 -2.33
CA ALA A 11 -1.99 10.29 -1.16
C ALA A 11 -0.77 9.42 -1.45
N SER A 12 0.04 9.20 -0.43
CA SER A 12 1.14 8.22 -0.47
C SER A 12 0.72 6.94 0.25
N LEU A 13 1.20 5.80 -0.23
CA LEU A 13 0.92 4.48 0.33
C LEU A 13 2.20 3.66 0.29
N SER A 14 2.77 3.30 1.44
CA SER A 14 4.06 2.59 1.51
C SER A 14 3.96 1.14 1.04
N ASP A 15 5.06 0.62 0.48
CA ASP A 15 5.18 -0.80 0.09
C ASP A 15 4.76 -1.74 1.21
N TRP A 16 5.26 -1.45 2.40
CA TRP A 16 4.99 -2.23 3.60
C TRP A 16 3.50 -2.25 4.02
N GLU A 17 2.77 -1.14 3.91
CA GLU A 17 1.33 -1.10 4.21
C GLU A 17 0.54 -2.01 3.27
N GLN A 18 0.96 -2.08 2.01
CA GLN A 18 0.33 -2.92 1.02
C GLN A 18 0.70 -4.40 1.18
N GLU A 19 1.97 -4.67 1.48
CA GLU A 19 2.46 -6.02 1.81
C GLU A 19 1.87 -6.59 3.09
N CYS A 20 1.53 -5.75 4.08
CA CYS A 20 1.03 -6.25 5.36
C CYS A 20 -0.44 -6.70 5.26
N CYS A 21 -1.30 -5.82 4.76
CA CYS A 21 -2.75 -6.01 4.78
C CYS A 21 -3.50 -5.26 3.68
N GLY A 22 -2.79 -4.76 2.65
CA GLY A 22 -3.40 -3.97 1.59
C GLY A 22 -4.30 -4.81 0.68
N ASP A 23 -5.48 -4.27 0.39
CA ASP A 23 -6.32 -4.74 -0.71
C ASP A 23 -5.87 -4.08 -2.03
N PRO A 24 -6.08 -4.71 -3.19
CA PRO A 24 -5.70 -4.12 -4.46
C PRO A 24 -6.47 -2.84 -4.77
N ILE A 25 -5.76 -1.82 -5.26
CA ILE A 25 -6.32 -0.50 -5.56
C ILE A 25 -6.25 -0.25 -7.06
N ALA A 26 -7.39 -0.35 -7.75
CA ALA A 26 -7.48 -0.11 -9.19
C ALA A 26 -7.82 1.36 -9.52
N VAL A 27 -7.20 1.87 -10.58
CA VAL A 27 -7.50 3.19 -11.15
C VAL A 27 -8.89 3.18 -11.79
N GLY A 28 -9.64 4.27 -11.60
CA GLY A 28 -11.01 4.44 -12.06
C GLY A 28 -12.06 3.88 -11.10
N GLU A 29 -11.66 3.16 -10.07
CA GLU A 29 -12.57 2.56 -9.08
C GLU A 29 -12.66 3.38 -7.79
N VAL A 30 -13.76 3.16 -7.07
CA VAL A 30 -14.02 3.77 -5.75
C VAL A 30 -13.56 2.80 -4.66
N HIS A 31 -12.65 3.27 -3.82
CA HIS A 31 -12.10 2.49 -2.71
C HIS A 31 -12.44 3.14 -1.38
N GLU A 32 -12.67 2.30 -0.37
CA GLU A 32 -12.74 2.74 1.02
C GLU A 32 -11.32 2.80 1.58
N LEU A 33 -10.88 3.98 1.98
CA LEU A 33 -9.50 4.25 2.41
C LEU A 33 -9.49 4.87 3.80
N ILE A 34 -8.43 4.61 4.56
CA ILE A 34 -8.13 5.30 5.81
C ILE A 34 -6.99 6.27 5.53
N LEU A 35 -7.26 7.56 5.72
CA LEU A 35 -6.35 8.65 5.41
C LEU A 35 -5.94 9.41 6.68
N LEU A 36 -4.68 9.83 6.71
CA LEU A 36 -4.17 10.86 7.62
C LEU A 36 -3.54 12.02 6.84
N PRO A 37 -3.54 13.25 7.37
CA PRO A 37 -2.78 14.35 6.78
C PRO A 37 -1.28 14.03 6.80
N SER A 38 -0.56 14.32 5.72
CA SER A 38 0.90 14.10 5.64
C SER A 38 1.73 15.04 6.53
N ARG A 39 1.10 16.07 7.13
CA ARG A 39 1.78 17.01 8.04
C ARG A 39 2.27 16.26 9.28
N GLY A 40 3.58 16.21 9.46
CA GLY A 40 4.23 15.54 10.60
C GLY A 40 4.82 14.17 10.25
N VAL A 41 4.55 13.65 9.05
CA VAL A 41 5.25 12.49 8.49
C VAL A 41 6.48 13.01 7.75
N SER A 42 7.68 12.60 8.15
CA SER A 42 8.91 12.97 7.45
C SER A 42 8.94 12.32 6.07
N GLN A 43 8.52 13.06 5.05
CA GLN A 43 8.56 12.63 3.66
C GLN A 43 9.67 13.36 2.90
N ALA A 44 10.52 12.62 2.19
CA ALA A 44 11.57 13.15 1.33
C ALA A 44 11.32 12.76 -0.14
N GLY A 45 11.84 13.55 -1.08
CA GLY A 45 11.73 13.22 -2.52
C GLY A 45 10.34 13.48 -3.12
N PRO A 46 9.88 12.68 -4.12
CA PRO A 46 8.57 12.82 -4.78
C PRO A 46 7.37 12.89 -3.81
N LEU A 47 7.58 12.36 -2.61
CA LEU A 47 6.64 12.27 -1.50
C LEU A 47 6.30 13.63 -0.87
N ALA A 48 7.18 14.63 -0.94
CA ALA A 48 6.91 15.97 -0.42
C ALA A 48 5.67 16.65 -1.04
N SER A 49 5.16 16.09 -2.14
CA SER A 49 3.94 16.54 -2.82
C SER A 49 2.65 15.87 -2.33
N ALA A 50 2.72 14.78 -1.55
CA ALA A 50 1.54 14.10 -1.04
C ALA A 50 0.88 14.91 0.09
N GLY A 51 -0.42 15.17 -0.04
CA GLY A 51 -1.22 15.88 0.95
C GLY A 51 -1.74 14.98 2.07
N TRP A 52 -1.75 13.67 1.81
CA TRP A 52 -2.33 12.61 2.64
C TRP A 52 -1.46 11.35 2.60
N VAL A 53 -1.66 10.47 3.57
CA VAL A 53 -1.07 9.12 3.63
C VAL A 53 -2.21 8.12 3.79
N VAL A 54 -2.14 7.01 3.05
CA VAL A 54 -3.01 5.84 3.22
C VAL A 54 -2.35 4.91 4.22
N THR A 55 -3.14 4.40 5.15
CA THR A 55 -2.70 3.40 6.14
C THR A 55 -3.75 2.30 6.26
N HIS A 56 -3.32 1.06 6.46
CA HIS A 56 -4.20 -0.11 6.55
C HIS A 56 -4.25 -0.72 7.95
N HIS A 57 -3.34 -0.33 8.86
CA HIS A 57 -3.31 -0.92 10.21
C HIS A 57 -2.83 0.08 11.28
N ASP A 58 -2.99 -0.35 12.53
CA ASP A 58 -2.57 0.42 13.70
C ASP A 58 -1.04 0.45 13.84
N ASP A 59 -0.45 1.63 13.84
CA ASP A 59 0.97 1.83 14.10
C ASP A 59 1.33 1.72 15.60
N GLY A 60 0.33 1.44 16.46
CA GLY A 60 0.47 1.32 17.90
C GLY A 60 0.55 2.66 18.61
N SER A 61 0.26 3.76 17.91
CA SER A 61 0.15 5.08 18.51
C SER A 61 -0.99 5.13 19.52
N PRO A 62 -0.91 5.97 20.57
CA PRO A 62 -2.02 6.14 21.51
C PRO A 62 -3.32 6.47 20.76
N ALA A 63 -4.41 5.81 21.12
CA ALA A 63 -5.70 6.01 20.48
C ALA A 63 -6.09 7.50 20.41
N GLY A 64 -6.40 7.97 19.20
CA GLY A 64 -6.78 9.36 18.94
C GLY A 64 -5.63 10.37 18.85
N SER A 65 -4.37 9.91 18.86
CA SER A 65 -3.20 10.78 18.67
C SER A 65 -3.02 11.21 17.20
N ILE A 66 -3.49 10.40 16.25
CA ILE A 66 -3.49 10.69 14.81
C ILE A 66 -4.93 10.89 14.34
N PRO A 67 -5.25 12.02 13.67
CA PRO A 67 -6.60 12.29 13.18
C PRO A 67 -6.89 11.50 11.90
N LEU A 68 -7.09 10.19 12.04
CA LEU A 68 -7.44 9.28 10.95
C LEU A 68 -8.88 9.52 10.48
N ARG A 69 -9.10 9.41 9.18
CA ARG A 69 -10.39 9.65 8.53
C ARG A 69 -10.67 8.51 7.56
N ARG A 70 -11.84 7.90 7.68
CA ARG A 70 -12.30 6.89 6.74
C ARG A 70 -13.07 7.57 5.62
N VAL A 71 -12.74 7.26 4.37
CA VAL A 71 -13.33 7.92 3.20
C VAL A 71 -13.67 6.91 2.12
N ARG A 72 -14.61 7.25 1.23
CA ARG A 72 -14.66 6.65 -0.10
C ARG A 72 -14.08 7.62 -1.11
N ALA A 73 -13.09 7.19 -1.86
CA ALA A 73 -12.42 8.00 -2.85
C ALA A 73 -12.30 7.26 -4.18
N VAL A 74 -12.43 7.98 -5.29
CA VAL A 74 -12.06 7.45 -6.61
C VAL A 74 -10.57 7.66 -6.84
N VAL A 75 -9.91 6.62 -7.34
CA VAL A 75 -8.49 6.68 -7.71
C VAL A 75 -8.40 7.12 -9.17
N ARG A 76 -7.90 8.32 -9.41
CA ARG A 76 -7.79 8.92 -10.75
C ARG A 76 -6.52 8.50 -11.48
N ALA A 77 -5.44 8.27 -10.75
CA ALA A 77 -4.19 7.74 -11.27
C ALA A 77 -3.41 7.09 -10.12
N ALA A 78 -2.56 6.12 -10.46
CA ALA A 78 -1.65 5.47 -9.52
C ALA A 78 -0.24 5.44 -10.13
N HIS A 79 0.77 5.65 -9.29
CA HIS A 79 2.16 5.64 -9.71
C HIS A 79 3.01 4.82 -8.75
N GLU A 80 3.89 3.99 -9.28
CA GLU A 80 5.01 3.42 -8.55
C GLU A 80 6.09 4.48 -8.32
N VAL A 81 6.61 4.55 -7.09
CA VAL A 81 7.77 5.35 -6.73
C VAL A 81 8.96 4.42 -6.57
N TRP A 82 9.91 4.51 -7.48
CA TRP A 82 11.12 3.69 -7.46
C TRP A 82 12.24 4.37 -6.65
N PRO A 83 13.21 3.62 -6.10
CA PRO A 83 14.32 4.18 -5.31
C PRO A 83 15.14 5.27 -6.01
N SER A 84 15.15 5.24 -7.35
CA SER A 84 15.79 6.28 -8.18
C SER A 84 15.02 7.61 -8.23
N GLY A 85 13.86 7.70 -7.60
CA GLY A 85 12.90 8.80 -7.72
C GLY A 85 12.08 8.76 -9.01
N ARG A 86 12.22 7.71 -9.83
CA ARG A 86 11.42 7.51 -11.04
C ARG A 86 9.97 7.20 -10.65
N LEU A 87 9.05 7.88 -11.31
CA LEU A 87 7.62 7.58 -11.26
C LEU A 87 7.21 6.77 -12.49
N ALA A 88 6.46 5.69 -12.29
CA ALA A 88 5.85 4.92 -13.36
C ALA A 88 4.35 4.82 -13.11
N GLU A 89 3.53 5.29 -14.06
CA GLU A 89 2.08 5.17 -13.98
C GLU A 89 1.65 3.71 -14.16
N ILE A 90 0.68 3.29 -13.36
CA ILE A 90 0.15 1.92 -13.31
C ILE A 90 -1.37 1.95 -13.23
N ASP A 91 -2.01 0.90 -13.73
CA ASP A 91 -3.47 0.78 -13.69
C ASP A 91 -4.01 0.27 -12.33
N ARG A 92 -3.14 -0.35 -11.52
CA ARG A 92 -3.53 -1.00 -10.27
C ARG A 92 -2.33 -1.16 -9.33
N VAL A 93 -2.49 -0.73 -8.08
CA VAL A 93 -1.59 -1.13 -6.98
C VAL A 93 -1.92 -2.56 -6.57
N PRO A 94 -0.94 -3.48 -6.54
CA PRO A 94 -1.16 -4.88 -6.15
C PRO A 94 -1.53 -4.98 -4.66
N GLY A 95 -2.41 -5.91 -4.29
CA GLY A 95 -2.73 -6.25 -2.89
C GLY A 95 -1.74 -7.23 -2.27
N HIS A 96 -1.82 -7.40 -0.95
CA HIS A 96 -1.10 -8.44 -0.20
C HIS A 96 -1.20 -9.82 -0.88
N ALA A 97 -2.39 -10.19 -1.33
CA ALA A 97 -2.62 -11.45 -2.02
C ALA A 97 -1.88 -11.56 -3.36
N ASP A 98 -1.69 -10.47 -4.09
CA ASP A 98 -0.91 -10.47 -5.34
C ASP A 98 0.59 -10.56 -5.05
N LEU A 99 1.04 -9.98 -3.93
CA LEU A 99 2.45 -9.91 -3.54
C LEU A 99 2.97 -11.19 -2.87
N THR A 100 2.08 -12.04 -2.36
CA THR A 100 2.40 -13.29 -1.64
C THR A 100 2.25 -14.55 -2.48
N ILE A 101 1.78 -14.45 -3.73
CA ILE A 101 1.77 -15.60 -4.64
C ILE A 101 3.22 -15.97 -5.00
N LEU A 102 3.75 -16.96 -4.28
CA LEU A 102 4.75 -17.86 -4.86
C LEU A 102 4.05 -18.56 -6.02
N GLU A 103 4.48 -18.29 -7.26
CA GLU A 103 4.13 -19.20 -8.35
C GLU A 103 4.51 -20.61 -7.87
N PRO A 104 3.58 -21.58 -7.80
CA PRO A 104 3.99 -22.93 -7.53
C PRO A 104 4.87 -23.34 -8.71
N GLU A 105 6.18 -23.43 -8.48
CA GLU A 105 7.08 -24.08 -9.42
C GLU A 105 6.41 -25.39 -9.83
N GLU A 106 6.24 -25.59 -11.14
CA GLU A 106 5.68 -26.81 -11.70
C GLU A 106 6.36 -28.01 -11.02
N ALA A 107 5.60 -28.66 -10.13
CA ALA A 107 6.01 -29.87 -9.45
C ALA A 107 6.19 -30.98 -10.50
N THR A 108 7.35 -30.97 -11.14
CA THR A 108 7.88 -32.09 -11.90
C THR A 108 8.20 -33.15 -10.85
N GLY A 109 7.25 -34.08 -10.71
CA GLY A 109 7.28 -35.06 -9.64
C GLY A 109 8.52 -35.94 -9.66
N LEU A 110 8.86 -36.49 -8.49
CA LEU A 110 9.58 -37.75 -8.32
C LEU A 110 9.55 -38.14 -6.83
N GLY A 111 9.10 -39.37 -6.53
CA GLY A 111 9.70 -40.22 -5.50
C GLY A 111 9.25 -40.07 -4.04
N LEU A 112 8.57 -41.09 -3.54
CA LEU A 112 8.44 -41.40 -2.10
C LEU A 112 9.83 -41.56 -1.46
N GLY A 113 10.14 -40.82 -0.40
CA GLY A 113 11.32 -41.05 0.43
C GLY A 113 11.56 -40.00 1.52
N GLU A 114 11.41 -40.42 2.78
CA GLU A 114 12.03 -39.90 4.01
C GLU A 114 11.99 -38.37 4.30
N VAL A 115 11.16 -37.98 5.27
CA VAL A 115 11.10 -36.61 5.79
C VAL A 115 12.29 -36.36 6.72
N VAL A 116 13.32 -35.70 6.21
CA VAL A 116 14.37 -35.08 7.03
C VAL A 116 13.97 -33.63 7.28
N TYR A 117 13.73 -33.27 8.54
CA TYR A 117 13.57 -31.87 8.97
C TYR A 117 14.92 -31.16 8.82
N VAL A 118 15.17 -30.59 7.64
CA VAL A 118 16.21 -29.58 7.44
C VAL A 118 15.59 -28.25 7.85
N GLY A 119 16.19 -27.58 8.83
CA GLY A 119 15.71 -26.30 9.36
C GLY A 119 15.37 -25.33 8.23
N ALA A 120 14.23 -24.66 8.35
CA ALA A 120 13.72 -23.71 7.38
C ALA A 120 14.80 -22.65 7.09
N TYR A 121 15.52 -22.84 5.99
CA TYR A 121 16.28 -21.79 5.35
C TYR A 121 15.24 -20.96 4.61
N GLU A 122 14.98 -19.75 5.08
CA GLU A 122 14.23 -18.77 4.28
C GLU A 122 15.01 -18.58 2.98
N PRO A 123 14.47 -18.98 1.81
CA PRO A 123 15.17 -18.72 0.57
C PRO A 123 15.25 -17.20 0.42
N VAL A 124 16.47 -16.66 0.49
CA VAL A 124 16.75 -15.29 0.03
C VAL A 124 16.55 -15.31 -1.48
N LEU A 125 15.30 -15.14 -1.91
CA LEU A 125 14.97 -14.88 -3.30
C LEU A 125 15.71 -13.61 -3.72
N PRO A 126 16.26 -13.53 -4.94
CA PRO A 126 16.76 -12.26 -5.44
C PRO A 126 15.58 -11.28 -5.37
N GLU A 127 15.71 -10.24 -4.54
CA GLU A 127 14.72 -9.17 -4.44
C GLU A 127 14.53 -8.62 -5.85
N THR A 128 13.41 -8.99 -6.49
CA THR A 128 12.94 -8.25 -7.64
C THR A 128 12.81 -6.81 -7.16
N PRO A 129 13.45 -5.82 -7.83
CA PRO A 129 13.40 -4.46 -7.34
C PRO A 129 11.92 -4.05 -7.27
N ARG A 130 11.46 -3.71 -6.06
CA ARG A 130 10.10 -3.27 -5.78
C ARG A 130 10.06 -1.74 -5.72
N PRO A 131 8.89 -1.13 -6.00
CA PRO A 131 8.70 0.27 -5.63
C PRO A 131 8.83 0.41 -4.10
N ASP A 132 9.35 1.54 -3.63
CA ASP A 132 9.39 1.84 -2.20
C ASP A 132 7.98 2.24 -1.70
N GLU A 133 7.16 2.79 -2.59
CA GLU A 133 5.89 3.42 -2.28
C GLU A 133 5.03 3.59 -3.55
N TRP A 134 3.73 3.83 -3.36
CA TRP A 134 2.81 4.27 -4.41
C TRP A 134 2.26 5.67 -4.15
N LEU A 135 2.02 6.41 -5.23
CA LEU A 135 1.30 7.69 -5.20
C LEU A 135 -0.05 7.54 -5.89
N LEU A 136 -1.11 7.87 -5.14
CA LEU A 136 -2.49 7.82 -5.61
C LEU A 136 -3.02 9.24 -5.79
N ASP A 137 -3.49 9.56 -6.99
CA ASP A 137 -4.29 10.77 -7.20
C ASP A 137 -5.74 10.45 -6.90
N LEU A 138 -6.28 11.07 -5.85
CA LEU A 138 -7.58 10.75 -5.29
C LEU A 138 -8.55 11.92 -5.45
N GLU A 139 -9.83 11.59 -5.59
CA GLU A 139 -10.93 12.50 -5.31
C GLU A 139 -11.84 11.87 -4.24
N ILE A 140 -12.03 12.58 -3.13
CA ILE A 140 -12.87 12.12 -2.03
C ILE A 140 -14.34 12.32 -2.40
N LEU A 141 -15.09 11.22 -2.45
CA LEU A 141 -16.51 11.21 -2.77
C LEU A 141 -17.38 11.24 -1.51
N GLU A 142 -16.97 10.50 -0.48
CA GLU A 142 -17.70 10.42 0.79
C GLU A 142 -16.71 10.47 1.96
N ASP A 143 -17.10 11.18 3.01
CA ASP A 143 -16.41 11.18 4.31
C ASP A 143 -17.21 10.31 5.28
N LEU A 144 -16.66 9.16 5.62
CA LEU A 144 -17.28 8.17 6.50
C LEU A 144 -17.03 8.46 7.98
N GLY A 145 -16.28 9.53 8.29
CA GLY A 145 -16.03 9.99 9.64
C GLY A 145 -14.64 9.65 10.19
N PRO A 146 -14.39 9.94 11.48
CA PRO A 146 -13.14 9.63 12.13
C PRO A 146 -12.93 8.11 12.22
N HIS A 147 -11.67 7.68 12.15
CA HIS A 147 -11.27 6.30 12.36
C HIS A 147 -10.41 6.19 13.62
N THR A 148 -10.59 5.10 14.36
CA THR A 148 -9.77 4.71 15.51
C THR A 148 -9.56 3.21 15.43
N TRP A 149 -8.32 2.79 15.63
CA TRP A 149 -7.95 1.38 15.76
C TRP A 149 -8.42 0.79 17.09
#